data_AF-A0A0V1MWU0-F1
#
_entry.id   AF-A0A0V1MWU0-F1
#
_cell.length_a   1.000
_cell.length_b   1.000
_cell.length_c   1.000
_cell.angle_alpha   90.00
_cell.angle_beta   90.00
_cell.angle_gamma   90.00
#
_symmetry.space_group_name_H-M   'P 1'
#
loop_
_entity.id
_entity.type
_entity.pdbx_description
1 polymer ?
#
loop_
_entity_poly.entity_id
_entity_poly.type
_entity_poly.pdbx_seq_one_letter_code
_entity_poly.pdbx_strand_id
1 'polypeptide(L)'
;LEINNISAVSYYCSSVSMDTKQQFDKRLAEIVNQKSGNNVIYSRATYDKIVNDLLRIQTKGTSSAGDHNLKKRFELLIVGEEHKLIRKRKNDKIRQIATFEDMFSIVKDAHSRIGHGGERKTFLEVQKKWANVTLEICKIYISFCEECHMKRKKKIPKGLVVKSIVNSSIMSRGQVDLINYQTLPDGKFNYVMIYVDHFSKFCVLRPLMSESSEEVAHNLLDIFLLIGAPSILQSENGREFVNSLITELKCLWPETNFINGRSRHPQSQVEVEQLNDVVKEKLAIWMRDNDSDRWSLGLKFVQWQINISVDATTKQSPYLLMFGQEPRVGMNADLIPKSLVNAPIMEEDLHCDDDGSCEERTPSNGMER
;
A
#
# COMPACT_ATOMS: atom_id res chain seq x y z
N LEU A 1 -14.24 27.86 15.38
CA LEU A 1 -15.56 27.59 15.99
C LEU A 1 -16.42 27.03 14.86
N GLU A 2 -16.77 25.76 14.74
CA GLU A 2 -16.63 24.55 15.55
C GLU A 2 -16.41 23.39 14.57
N ILE A 3 -15.53 22.46 14.95
CA ILE A 3 -15.38 21.15 14.33
C ILE A 3 -16.50 20.30 14.90
N ASN A 4 -17.58 20.05 14.17
CA ASN A 4 -18.56 19.02 14.50
C ASN A 4 -19.43 18.72 13.28
N ASN A 5 -19.09 17.69 12.51
CA ASN A 5 -20.04 16.84 11.77
C ASN A 5 -19.35 15.65 11.09
N ILE A 6 -18.63 14.83 11.86
CA ILE A 6 -18.15 13.51 11.40
C ILE A 6 -19.24 12.42 11.56
N SER A 7 -20.40 12.76 12.12
CA SER A 7 -21.44 11.77 12.49
C SER A 7 -22.48 11.44 11.39
N ALA A 8 -22.51 12.15 10.25
CA ALA A 8 -23.56 11.95 9.24
C ALA A 8 -23.20 10.94 8.12
N VAL A 9 -21.93 10.52 8.02
CA VAL A 9 -21.46 9.58 6.97
C VAL A 9 -21.81 8.10 7.29
N SER A 10 -22.32 7.82 8.49
CA SER A 10 -22.52 6.45 8.97
C SER A 10 -23.80 5.75 8.48
N TYR A 11 -24.79 6.46 7.93
CA TYR A 11 -26.15 5.90 7.82
C TYR A 11 -26.61 5.48 6.42
N TYR A 12 -25.90 5.84 5.34
CA TYR A 12 -26.32 5.51 3.97
C TYR A 12 -25.44 4.49 3.23
N CYS A 13 -24.31 4.06 3.80
CA CYS A 13 -23.43 3.04 3.21
C CYS A 13 -23.81 1.58 3.59
N SER A 14 -24.75 1.41 4.53
CA SER A 14 -24.96 0.11 5.17
C SER A 14 -25.81 -0.87 4.35
N SER A 15 -26.76 -0.41 3.52
CA SER A 15 -27.70 -1.29 2.83
C SER A 15 -27.11 -2.01 1.60
N VAL A 16 -26.19 -1.38 0.86
CA VAL A 16 -25.51 -2.01 -0.30
C VAL A 16 -24.34 -2.92 0.14
N SER A 17 -23.74 -2.63 1.30
CA SER A 17 -22.61 -3.41 1.83
C SER A 17 -23.00 -4.77 2.42
N MET A 18 -24.23 -4.93 2.91
CA MET A 18 -24.68 -6.18 3.53
C MET A 18 -24.91 -7.29 2.50
N ASP A 19 -25.41 -6.97 1.31
CA ASP A 19 -25.65 -7.94 0.23
C ASP A 19 -24.33 -8.49 -0.34
N THR A 20 -23.35 -7.62 -0.59
CA THR A 20 -22.03 -8.03 -1.12
C THR A 20 -21.25 -8.91 -0.14
N LYS A 21 -21.30 -8.60 1.16
CA LYS A 21 -20.69 -9.46 2.20
C LYS A 21 -21.37 -10.83 2.25
N GLN A 22 -22.71 -10.89 2.25
CA GLN A 22 -23.45 -12.15 2.29
C GLN A 22 -23.14 -13.04 1.07
N GLN A 23 -23.09 -12.44 -0.13
CA GLN A 23 -22.72 -13.17 -1.35
C GLN A 23 -21.28 -13.68 -1.31
N PHE A 24 -20.35 -12.87 -0.81
CA PHE A 24 -18.96 -13.28 -0.59
C PHE A 24 -18.86 -14.44 0.40
N ASP A 25 -19.49 -14.32 1.56
CA ASP A 25 -19.46 -15.34 2.63
C ASP A 25 -20.06 -16.66 2.13
N LYS A 26 -21.15 -16.61 1.35
CA LYS A 26 -21.74 -17.79 0.71
C LYS A 26 -20.74 -18.49 -0.22
N ARG A 27 -20.08 -17.75 -1.11
CA ARG A 27 -19.06 -18.29 -2.03
C ARG A 27 -17.82 -18.81 -1.29
N LEU A 28 -17.42 -18.13 -0.21
CA LEU A 28 -16.31 -18.57 0.63
C LEU A 28 -16.64 -19.91 1.30
N ALA A 29 -17.87 -20.06 1.81
CA ALA A 29 -18.35 -21.32 2.40
C ALA A 29 -18.34 -22.48 1.40
N GLU A 30 -18.74 -22.23 0.13
CA GLU A 30 -18.64 -23.23 -0.95
C GLU A 30 -17.19 -23.74 -1.12
N ILE A 31 -16.20 -22.84 -1.15
CA ILE A 31 -14.78 -23.22 -1.25
C ILE A 31 -14.31 -24.03 -0.04
N VAL A 32 -14.69 -23.59 1.17
CA VAL A 32 -14.32 -24.26 2.41
C VAL A 32 -14.89 -25.67 2.45
N ASN A 33 -16.10 -25.88 1.95
CA ASN A 33 -16.75 -27.19 1.91
C ASN A 33 -16.18 -28.12 0.83
N GLN A 34 -15.70 -27.59 -0.30
CA GLN A 34 -15.12 -28.38 -1.38
C GLN A 34 -13.69 -28.88 -1.08
N LYS A 35 -12.94 -28.20 -0.21
CA LYS A 35 -11.56 -28.57 0.15
C LYS A 35 -11.56 -29.52 1.35
N SER A 36 -11.67 -30.83 1.11
CA SER A 36 -11.64 -31.83 2.18
C SER A 36 -10.26 -31.92 2.86
N GLY A 37 -10.26 -32.04 4.19
CA GLY A 37 -9.13 -32.53 5.00
C GLY A 37 -8.03 -31.52 5.41
N ASN A 38 -7.85 -30.41 4.70
CA ASN A 38 -6.75 -29.46 4.96
C ASN A 38 -7.19 -27.98 5.06
N ASN A 39 -8.41 -27.73 5.53
CA ASN A 39 -8.92 -26.36 5.65
C ASN A 39 -8.01 -25.46 6.52
N VAL A 40 -7.57 -24.35 5.90
CA VAL A 40 -6.72 -23.30 6.50
C VAL A 40 -7.58 -22.11 6.95
N ILE A 41 -8.89 -22.16 6.72
CA ILE A 41 -9.84 -21.12 7.11
C ILE A 41 -10.63 -21.65 8.30
N TYR A 42 -10.57 -20.92 9.41
CA TYR A 42 -11.18 -21.30 10.68
C TYR A 42 -12.31 -20.31 10.98
N SER A 43 -13.46 -20.81 11.47
CA SER A 43 -14.42 -19.94 12.15
C SER A 43 -13.79 -19.35 13.41
N ARG A 44 -14.33 -18.23 13.91
CA ARG A 44 -13.86 -17.59 15.16
C ARG A 44 -13.84 -18.60 16.32
N ALA A 45 -14.90 -19.36 16.51
CA ALA A 45 -14.96 -20.38 17.55
C ALA A 45 -13.85 -21.44 17.44
N THR A 46 -13.54 -21.89 16.21
CA THR A 46 -12.45 -22.85 15.98
C THR A 46 -11.09 -22.21 16.21
N TYR A 47 -10.92 -20.96 15.78
CA TYR A 47 -9.71 -20.17 15.97
C TYR A 47 -9.40 -20.00 17.47
N ASP A 48 -10.38 -19.55 18.25
CA ASP A 48 -10.24 -19.30 19.69
C ASP A 48 -9.97 -20.61 20.45
N LYS A 49 -10.58 -21.71 20.02
CA LYS A 49 -10.25 -23.03 20.55
C LYS A 49 -8.78 -23.38 20.33
N ILE A 50 -8.25 -23.18 19.12
CA ILE A 50 -6.83 -23.43 18.81
C ILE A 50 -5.93 -22.53 19.67
N VAL A 51 -6.28 -21.25 19.85
CA VAL A 51 -5.54 -20.33 20.72
C VAL A 51 -5.51 -20.85 22.16
N ASN A 52 -6.67 -21.19 22.72
CA ASN A 52 -6.78 -21.72 24.09
C ASN A 52 -6.04 -23.03 24.26
N ASP A 53 -6.09 -23.93 23.27
CA ASP A 53 -5.35 -25.19 23.28
C ASP A 53 -3.83 -24.92 23.26
N LEU A 54 -3.34 -23.96 22.49
CA LEU A 54 -1.92 -23.58 22.48
C LEU A 54 -1.47 -22.94 23.80
N LEU A 55 -2.28 -22.09 24.42
CA LEU A 55 -2.02 -21.53 25.75
C LEU A 55 -1.98 -22.63 26.82
N ARG A 56 -2.91 -23.57 26.75
CA ARG A 56 -2.89 -24.77 27.61
C ARG A 56 -1.62 -25.60 27.39
N ILE A 57 -1.19 -25.78 26.15
CA ILE A 57 0.03 -26.55 25.81
C ILE A 57 1.29 -25.84 26.31
N GLN A 58 1.31 -24.51 26.29
CA GLN A 58 2.44 -23.72 26.85
C GLN A 58 2.55 -23.89 28.37
N THR A 59 1.42 -24.01 29.07
CA THR A 59 1.39 -24.13 30.55
C THR A 59 1.51 -25.57 31.06
N LYS A 60 0.83 -26.53 30.42
CA LYS A 60 0.72 -27.92 30.88
C LYS A 60 1.50 -28.94 30.04
N GLY A 61 2.16 -28.49 28.97
CA GLY A 61 2.86 -29.38 28.03
C GLY A 61 1.91 -30.09 27.06
N THR A 62 2.48 -30.85 26.13
CA THR A 62 1.73 -31.65 25.14
C THR A 62 1.26 -32.96 25.76
N SER A 63 -0.04 -33.23 25.73
CA SER A 63 -0.64 -34.45 26.31
C SER A 63 -1.25 -35.38 25.26
N SER A 64 -1.36 -34.95 24.00
CA SER A 64 -2.01 -35.70 22.93
C SER A 64 -1.27 -35.58 21.59
N ALA A 65 -1.50 -36.52 20.67
CA ALA A 65 -1.02 -36.41 19.29
C ALA A 65 -1.56 -35.14 18.58
N GLY A 66 -2.76 -34.68 18.95
CA GLY A 66 -3.33 -33.41 18.49
C GLY A 66 -2.51 -32.21 18.93
N ASP A 67 -2.05 -32.20 20.18
CA ASP A 67 -1.24 -31.11 20.75
C ASP A 67 0.10 -30.99 20.03
N HIS A 68 0.74 -32.14 19.75
CA HIS A 68 1.97 -32.18 18.95
C HIS A 68 1.75 -31.62 17.54
N ASN A 69 0.61 -31.94 16.90
CA ASN A 69 0.27 -31.41 15.58
C ASN A 69 0.03 -29.89 15.61
N LEU A 70 -0.68 -29.38 16.62
CA LEU A 70 -0.92 -27.94 16.80
C LEU A 70 0.41 -27.18 16.99
N LYS A 71 1.27 -27.64 17.90
CA LYS A 71 2.59 -27.02 18.17
C LYS A 71 3.54 -27.06 16.96
N LYS A 72 3.38 -28.06 16.09
CA LYS A 72 4.14 -28.17 14.83
C LYS A 72 3.65 -27.18 13.77
N ARG A 73 2.34 -26.88 13.74
CA ARG A 73 1.71 -26.06 12.70
C ARG A 73 1.64 -24.58 13.06
N PHE A 74 1.48 -24.25 14.33
CA PHE A 74 1.11 -22.92 14.79
C PHE A 74 1.99 -22.42 15.92
N GLU A 75 1.98 -21.11 16.07
CA GLU A 75 2.56 -20.35 17.18
C GLU A 75 1.65 -19.17 17.49
N LEU A 76 1.79 -18.62 18.70
CA LEU A 76 1.04 -17.46 19.13
C LEU A 76 1.93 -16.22 19.07
N LEU A 77 1.40 -15.18 18.44
CA LEU A 77 1.97 -13.84 18.43
C LEU A 77 1.11 -12.95 19.33
N ILE A 78 1.72 -12.33 20.34
CA ILE A 78 1.06 -11.36 21.21
C ILE A 78 1.05 -10.00 20.51
N VAL A 79 -0.13 -9.42 20.31
CA VAL A 79 -0.34 -8.10 19.71
C VAL A 79 -1.25 -7.30 20.63
N GLY A 80 -0.66 -6.38 21.42
CA GLY A 80 -1.37 -5.74 22.53
C GLY A 80 -1.78 -6.79 23.57
N GLU A 81 -3.06 -6.81 23.92
CA GLU A 81 -3.65 -7.79 24.85
C GLU A 81 -4.16 -9.06 24.14
N GLU A 82 -4.10 -9.11 22.80
CA GLU A 82 -4.66 -10.20 22.00
C GLU A 82 -3.61 -11.23 21.56
N HIS A 83 -4.01 -12.51 21.57
CA HIS A 83 -3.24 -13.62 21.03
C HIS A 83 -3.65 -13.90 19.59
N LYS A 84 -2.72 -13.78 18.65
CA LYS A 84 -2.93 -14.06 17.22
C LYS A 84 -2.21 -15.33 16.80
N LEU A 85 -2.90 -16.21 16.08
CA LEU A 85 -2.30 -17.40 15.47
C LEU A 85 -1.41 -17.02 14.29
N ILE A 86 -0.18 -17.54 14.31
CA ILE A 86 0.76 -17.49 13.20
C ILE A 86 1.11 -18.91 12.75
N ARG A 87 1.45 -19.08 11.47
CA ARG A 87 1.81 -20.39 10.90
C ARG A 87 3.32 -20.59 10.97
N LYS A 88 3.78 -21.68 11.59
CA LYS A 88 5.21 -22.05 11.56
C LYS A 88 5.60 -22.52 10.16
N ARG A 89 6.51 -21.78 9.52
CA ARG A 89 7.19 -22.17 8.27
C ARG A 89 8.68 -21.89 8.44
N LYS A 90 9.54 -22.78 7.92
CA LYS A 90 10.98 -22.77 8.20
C LYS A 90 11.74 -21.52 7.72
N ASN A 91 11.19 -20.65 6.86
CA ASN A 91 11.89 -19.51 6.24
C ASN A 91 10.94 -18.40 5.72
N ASP A 92 9.72 -18.26 6.26
CA ASP A 92 8.72 -17.30 5.73
C ASP A 92 8.55 -16.13 6.70
N LYS A 93 8.24 -14.93 6.20
CA LYS A 93 7.87 -13.77 7.05
C LYS A 93 6.75 -14.19 8.00
N ILE A 94 6.78 -13.69 9.26
CA ILE A 94 5.73 -13.98 10.24
C ILE A 94 4.39 -13.44 9.71
N ARG A 95 3.43 -14.34 9.51
CA ARG A 95 2.09 -14.02 8.99
C ARG A 95 1.01 -14.61 9.87
N GLN A 96 -0.01 -13.81 10.13
CA GLN A 96 -1.17 -14.15 10.94
C GLN A 96 -2.17 -15.01 10.15
N ILE A 97 -3.00 -15.75 10.87
CA ILE A 97 -4.13 -16.50 10.32
C ILE A 97 -5.40 -15.67 10.51
N ALA A 98 -6.11 -15.43 9.41
CA ALA A 98 -7.42 -14.78 9.39
C ALA A 98 -8.53 -15.77 9.74
N THR A 99 -9.58 -15.31 10.41
CA THR A 99 -10.80 -16.12 10.57
C THR A 99 -11.70 -15.96 9.34
N PHE A 100 -12.68 -16.84 9.21
CA PHE A 100 -13.71 -16.77 8.17
C PHE A 100 -14.45 -15.43 8.20
N GLU A 101 -14.82 -14.97 9.39
CA GLU A 101 -15.64 -13.78 9.63
C GLU A 101 -14.89 -12.48 9.30
N ASP A 102 -13.57 -12.47 9.47
CA ASP A 102 -12.71 -11.32 9.16
C ASP A 102 -12.27 -11.31 7.68
N MET A 103 -12.51 -12.39 6.93
CA MET A 103 -11.95 -12.57 5.59
C MET A 103 -12.40 -11.47 4.61
N PHE A 104 -13.68 -11.08 4.68
CA PHE A 104 -14.24 -10.04 3.82
C PHE A 104 -13.57 -8.69 4.09
N SER A 105 -13.50 -8.26 5.35
CA SER A 105 -12.90 -6.97 5.72
C SER A 105 -11.40 -6.95 5.40
N ILE A 106 -10.67 -8.03 5.66
CA ILE A 106 -9.24 -8.13 5.34
C ILE A 106 -8.99 -7.93 3.84
N VAL A 107 -9.76 -8.59 2.97
CA VAL A 107 -9.57 -8.47 1.52
C VAL A 107 -10.05 -7.12 1.02
N LYS A 108 -11.17 -6.61 1.54
CA LYS A 108 -11.68 -5.26 1.26
C LYS A 108 -10.64 -4.19 1.59
N ASP A 109 -10.11 -4.21 2.80
CA ASP A 109 -9.15 -3.22 3.28
C ASP A 109 -7.87 -3.24 2.45
N ALA A 110 -7.34 -4.44 2.14
CA ALA A 110 -6.17 -4.55 1.29
C ALA A 110 -6.43 -4.06 -0.14
N HIS A 111 -7.60 -4.39 -0.70
CA HIS A 111 -8.01 -3.94 -2.04
C HIS A 111 -8.15 -2.41 -2.12
N SER A 112 -8.82 -1.79 -1.16
CA SER A 112 -8.97 -0.34 -1.07
C SER A 112 -7.64 0.36 -0.77
N ARG A 113 -6.77 -0.23 0.08
CA ARG A 113 -5.45 0.31 0.42
C ARG A 113 -4.54 0.48 -0.79
N ILE A 114 -4.65 -0.39 -1.79
CA ILE A 114 -3.89 -0.30 -3.04
C ILE A 114 -4.67 0.42 -4.16
N GLY A 115 -5.80 1.05 -3.82
CA GLY A 115 -6.68 1.77 -4.74
C GLY A 115 -7.30 0.87 -5.80
N HIS A 116 -8.02 -0.16 -5.36
CA HIS A 116 -8.76 -1.11 -6.21
C HIS A 116 -7.88 -1.84 -7.23
N GLY A 117 -6.72 -2.31 -6.78
CA GLY A 117 -5.81 -3.11 -7.60
C GLY A 117 -6.41 -4.45 -8.02
N GLY A 118 -5.89 -5.01 -9.12
CA GLY A 118 -6.33 -6.31 -9.62
C GLY A 118 -5.99 -7.47 -8.66
N GLU A 119 -6.58 -8.64 -8.92
CA GLU A 119 -6.53 -9.85 -8.06
C GLU A 119 -5.14 -10.19 -7.53
N ARG A 120 -4.13 -10.18 -8.42
CA ARG A 120 -2.75 -10.48 -8.06
C ARG A 120 -2.16 -9.45 -7.10
N LYS A 121 -2.44 -8.15 -7.31
CA LYS A 121 -1.92 -7.07 -6.46
C LYS A 121 -2.57 -7.12 -5.08
N THR A 122 -3.90 -7.28 -5.03
CA THR A 122 -4.65 -7.47 -3.78
C THR A 122 -4.11 -8.67 -2.99
N PHE A 123 -3.90 -9.80 -3.67
CA PHE A 123 -3.33 -10.99 -3.02
C PHE A 123 -1.93 -10.74 -2.45
N LEU A 124 -1.04 -10.09 -3.19
CA LEU A 124 0.30 -9.74 -2.71
C LEU A 124 0.26 -8.81 -1.50
N GLU A 125 -0.66 -7.84 -1.48
CA GLU A 125 -0.86 -6.94 -0.34
C GLU A 125 -1.36 -7.69 0.90
N VAL A 126 -2.40 -8.50 0.76
CA VAL A 126 -2.94 -9.30 1.87
C VAL A 126 -1.86 -10.24 2.43
N GLN A 127 -1.05 -10.82 1.55
CA GLN A 127 0.00 -11.76 1.93
C GLN A 127 1.15 -11.13 2.73
N LYS A 128 1.27 -9.80 2.82
CA LYS A 128 2.21 -9.14 3.72
C LYS A 128 1.91 -9.47 5.18
N LYS A 129 0.63 -9.62 5.54
CA LYS A 129 0.18 -9.88 6.93
C LYS A 129 -0.47 -11.25 7.12
N TRP A 130 -1.19 -11.77 6.13
CA TRP A 130 -2.07 -12.93 6.31
C TRP A 130 -1.61 -14.16 5.52
N ALA A 131 -1.55 -15.32 6.17
CA ALA A 131 -0.99 -16.55 5.61
C ALA A 131 -2.02 -17.43 4.88
N ASN A 132 -3.30 -17.33 5.25
CA ASN A 132 -4.35 -18.24 4.79
C ASN A 132 -5.31 -17.63 3.74
N VAL A 133 -5.11 -16.37 3.38
CA VAL A 133 -5.85 -15.76 2.27
C VAL A 133 -5.24 -16.19 0.95
N THR A 134 -6.06 -16.67 0.02
CA THR A 134 -5.63 -17.19 -1.29
C THR A 134 -6.03 -16.25 -2.41
N LEU A 135 -5.40 -16.41 -3.59
CA LEU A 135 -5.77 -15.66 -4.79
C LEU A 135 -7.23 -15.88 -5.19
N GLU A 136 -7.77 -17.07 -4.94
CA GLU A 136 -9.17 -17.43 -5.20
C GLU A 136 -10.15 -16.62 -4.34
N ILE A 137 -9.80 -16.37 -3.07
CA ILE A 137 -10.61 -15.52 -2.18
C ILE A 137 -10.59 -14.06 -2.67
N CYS A 138 -9.41 -13.55 -3.07
CA CYS A 138 -9.30 -12.22 -3.66
C CYS A 138 -10.12 -12.08 -4.95
N LYS A 139 -10.14 -13.12 -5.80
CA LYS A 139 -10.97 -13.21 -7.02
C LYS A 139 -12.46 -13.08 -6.72
N ILE A 140 -12.95 -13.82 -5.73
CA ILE A 140 -14.36 -13.75 -5.31
C ILE A 140 -14.70 -12.32 -4.90
N TYR A 141 -13.93 -11.74 -3.98
CA TYR A 141 -14.21 -10.37 -3.50
C TYR A 141 -14.25 -9.37 -4.67
N ILE A 142 -13.24 -9.38 -5.53
CA ILE A 142 -13.15 -8.44 -6.66
C ILE A 142 -14.29 -8.66 -7.65
N SER A 143 -14.84 -9.87 -7.77
CA SER A 143 -16.02 -10.13 -8.61
C SER A 143 -17.27 -9.36 -8.16
N PHE A 144 -17.37 -9.03 -6.87
CA PHE A 144 -18.45 -8.25 -6.26
C PHE A 144 -18.12 -6.77 -6.06
N CYS A 145 -16.87 -6.36 -6.30
CA CYS A 145 -16.47 -4.96 -6.19
C CYS A 145 -17.09 -4.13 -7.32
N GLU A 146 -17.99 -3.21 -6.96
CA GLU A 146 -18.73 -2.36 -7.90
C GLU A 146 -17.79 -1.50 -8.75
N GLU A 147 -16.82 -0.83 -8.11
CA GLU A 147 -15.82 0.00 -8.77
C GLU A 147 -15.04 -0.77 -9.85
N CYS A 148 -14.59 -1.98 -9.51
CA CYS A 148 -13.90 -2.88 -10.43
C CYS A 148 -14.81 -3.45 -11.53
N HIS A 149 -16.11 -3.60 -11.25
CA HIS A 149 -17.09 -4.07 -12.23
C HIS A 149 -17.40 -2.97 -13.25
N MET A 150 -17.56 -1.72 -12.81
CA MET A 150 -17.75 -0.56 -13.68
C MET A 150 -16.53 -0.35 -14.60
N LYS A 151 -15.31 -0.56 -14.09
CA LYS A 151 -14.10 -0.58 -14.91
C LYS A 151 -14.18 -1.63 -16.03
N ARG A 152 -14.54 -2.87 -15.70
CA ARG A 152 -14.58 -3.99 -16.67
C ARG A 152 -15.63 -3.81 -17.78
N LYS A 153 -16.73 -3.10 -17.50
CA LYS A 153 -17.75 -2.77 -18.50
C LYS A 153 -17.23 -1.83 -19.59
N LYS A 154 -16.23 -0.99 -19.29
CA LYS A 154 -15.57 -0.15 -20.30
C LYS A 154 -14.72 -1.07 -21.18
N LYS A 155 -15.13 -1.26 -22.44
CA LYS A 155 -14.35 -2.00 -23.46
C LYS A 155 -13.11 -1.19 -23.83
N ILE A 156 -12.06 -1.28 -23.01
CA ILE A 156 -10.75 -0.73 -23.37
C ILE A 156 -10.11 -1.73 -24.35
N PRO A 157 -9.73 -1.32 -25.57
CA PRO A 157 -8.93 -2.17 -26.45
C PRO A 157 -7.69 -2.62 -25.70
N LYS A 158 -7.35 -3.92 -25.77
CA LYS A 158 -6.08 -4.40 -25.21
C LYS A 158 -4.96 -3.71 -25.97
N GLY A 159 -4.37 -2.66 -25.37
CA GLY A 159 -3.22 -1.97 -25.92
C GLY A 159 -2.06 -2.94 -26.13
N LEU A 160 -1.15 -2.58 -27.03
CA LEU A 160 0.08 -3.32 -27.27
C LEU A 160 0.80 -3.55 -25.93
N VAL A 161 1.15 -4.81 -25.65
CA VAL A 161 1.99 -5.15 -24.50
C VAL A 161 3.40 -4.71 -24.87
N VAL A 162 3.78 -3.56 -24.35
CA VAL A 162 5.08 -2.98 -24.61
C VAL A 162 6.04 -3.39 -23.48
N LYS A 163 7.21 -3.94 -23.83
CA LYS A 163 8.26 -4.26 -22.85
C LYS A 163 8.77 -2.97 -22.24
N SER A 164 8.80 -2.89 -20.91
CA SER A 164 9.32 -1.71 -20.22
C SER A 164 10.76 -1.44 -20.60
N ILE A 165 11.14 -0.17 -20.65
CA ILE A 165 12.56 0.20 -20.75
C ILE A 165 13.25 -0.23 -19.46
N VAL A 166 14.37 -0.94 -19.59
CA VAL A 166 15.26 -1.24 -18.47
C VAL A 166 16.22 -0.06 -18.36
N ASN A 167 15.95 0.83 -17.40
CA ASN A 167 16.91 1.86 -17.04
C ASN A 167 18.03 1.27 -16.18
N SER A 168 19.20 1.90 -16.18
CA SER A 168 20.40 1.39 -15.50
C SER A 168 20.42 1.64 -13.99
N SER A 169 19.74 2.70 -13.52
CA SER A 169 19.71 3.07 -12.10
C SER A 169 18.56 4.01 -11.77
N ILE A 170 18.24 4.12 -10.47
CA ILE A 170 17.35 5.14 -9.91
C ILE A 170 17.87 6.53 -10.31
N MET A 171 16.98 7.46 -10.64
CA MET A 171 17.29 8.83 -11.05
C MET A 171 18.13 8.95 -12.34
N SER A 172 18.32 7.87 -13.09
CA SER A 172 18.94 7.96 -14.43
C SER A 172 18.08 8.78 -15.40
N ARG A 173 16.76 8.61 -15.32
CA ARG A 173 15.80 9.30 -16.20
C ARG A 173 14.47 9.51 -15.51
N GLY A 174 14.12 10.77 -15.30
CA GLY A 174 12.79 11.21 -14.88
C GLY A 174 11.99 11.73 -16.07
N GLN A 175 10.67 11.72 -15.94
CA GLN A 175 9.76 12.38 -16.86
C GLN A 175 8.72 13.17 -16.09
N VAL A 176 8.41 14.37 -16.59
CA VAL A 176 7.32 15.21 -16.12
C VAL A 176 6.25 15.32 -17.19
N ASP A 177 4.99 15.18 -16.78
CA ASP A 177 3.82 15.33 -17.63
C ASP A 177 2.69 16.07 -16.89
N LEU A 178 1.77 16.67 -17.64
CA LEU A 178 0.64 17.43 -17.10
C LEU A 178 -0.69 16.84 -17.60
N ILE A 179 -1.59 16.56 -16.67
CA ILE A 179 -2.98 16.21 -16.98
C ILE A 179 -3.85 17.46 -16.81
N ASN A 180 -4.56 17.83 -17.87
CA ASN A 180 -5.61 18.83 -17.80
C ASN A 180 -6.82 18.30 -17.02
N TYR A 181 -7.20 19.01 -15.96
CA TYR A 181 -8.35 18.74 -15.09
C TYR A 181 -9.31 19.95 -15.00
N GLN A 182 -9.23 20.91 -15.94
CA GLN A 182 -10.02 22.14 -15.95
C GLN A 182 -11.54 21.90 -16.02
N THR A 183 -11.97 20.74 -16.51
CA THR A 183 -13.39 20.36 -16.55
C THR A 183 -13.93 19.93 -15.18
N LEU A 184 -13.04 19.66 -14.22
CA LEU A 184 -13.37 19.30 -12.85
C LEU A 184 -12.37 19.97 -11.89
N PRO A 185 -12.41 21.30 -11.73
CA PRO A 185 -11.47 22.01 -10.87
C PRO A 185 -11.72 21.72 -9.39
N ASP A 186 -10.65 21.73 -8.57
CA ASP A 186 -10.74 21.68 -7.10
C ASP A 186 -10.20 22.99 -6.53
N GLY A 187 -11.12 23.90 -6.23
CA GLY A 187 -10.80 25.27 -5.84
C GLY A 187 -10.01 25.99 -6.94
N LYS A 188 -8.73 26.25 -6.68
CA LYS A 188 -7.81 26.92 -7.62
C LYS A 188 -7.02 25.95 -8.50
N PHE A 189 -7.10 24.64 -8.23
CA PHE A 189 -6.34 23.63 -8.95
C PHE A 189 -7.08 23.16 -10.19
N ASN A 190 -6.38 23.17 -11.32
CA ASN A 190 -6.91 22.89 -12.65
C ASN A 190 -6.11 21.81 -13.39
N TYR A 191 -4.91 21.46 -12.91
CA TYR A 191 -4.03 20.51 -13.55
C TYR A 191 -3.42 19.56 -12.52
N VAL A 192 -2.99 18.40 -12.99
CA VAL A 192 -2.19 17.45 -12.20
C VAL A 192 -0.84 17.30 -12.86
N MET A 193 0.23 17.63 -12.13
CA MET A 193 1.59 17.29 -12.51
C MET A 193 1.91 15.87 -12.09
N ILE A 194 2.55 15.13 -12.99
CA ILE A 194 3.08 13.79 -12.76
C ILE A 194 4.57 13.84 -13.00
N TYR A 195 5.35 13.60 -11.95
CA TYR A 195 6.75 13.25 -12.08
C TYR A 195 6.89 11.73 -11.91
N VAL A 196 7.67 11.07 -12.75
CA VAL A 196 7.97 9.64 -12.64
C VAL A 196 9.45 9.36 -12.87
N ASP A 197 10.04 8.55 -11.98
CA ASP A 197 11.35 7.92 -12.23
C ASP A 197 11.14 6.62 -13.02
N HIS A 198 11.75 6.52 -14.20
CA HIS A 198 11.52 5.41 -15.12
C HIS A 198 12.12 4.07 -14.64
N PHE A 199 13.08 4.09 -13.71
CA PHE A 199 13.67 2.87 -13.16
C PHE A 199 12.80 2.25 -12.06
N SER A 200 12.59 2.99 -10.98
CA SER A 200 11.80 2.55 -9.83
C SER A 200 10.30 2.53 -10.10
N LYS A 201 9.86 3.26 -11.14
CA LYS A 201 8.44 3.60 -11.41
C LYS A 201 7.82 4.45 -10.31
N PHE A 202 8.63 5.05 -9.44
CA PHE A 202 8.15 5.90 -8.34
C PHE A 202 7.59 7.19 -8.94
N CYS A 203 6.37 7.54 -8.55
CA CYS A 203 5.73 8.76 -9.03
C CYS A 203 5.47 9.76 -7.91
N VAL A 204 5.54 11.04 -8.27
CA VAL A 204 5.12 12.15 -7.42
C VAL A 204 4.04 12.93 -8.16
N LEU A 205 2.92 13.14 -7.48
CA LEU A 205 1.76 13.81 -8.01
C LEU A 205 1.58 15.16 -7.30
N ARG A 206 1.32 16.21 -8.07
CA ARG A 206 1.06 17.56 -7.53
C ARG A 206 -0.14 18.21 -8.20
N PRO A 207 -1.08 18.79 -7.44
CA PRO A 207 -2.12 19.62 -8.04
C PRO A 207 -1.50 20.97 -8.41
N LEU A 208 -1.79 21.47 -9.61
CA LEU A 208 -1.33 22.78 -10.08
C LEU A 208 -2.51 23.70 -10.41
N MET A 209 -2.29 24.99 -10.23
CA MET A 209 -3.25 26.04 -10.60
C MET A 209 -3.22 26.33 -12.09
N SER A 210 -2.03 26.22 -12.69
CA SER A 210 -1.73 26.53 -14.08
C SER A 210 -0.77 25.51 -14.70
N GLU A 211 -0.58 25.58 -16.01
CA GLU A 211 0.48 24.87 -16.73
C GLU A 211 1.79 25.68 -16.83
N SER A 212 1.93 26.74 -16.01
CA SER A 212 3.09 27.62 -16.06
C SER A 212 4.37 26.89 -15.68
N SER A 213 5.45 27.19 -16.40
CA SER A 213 6.76 26.62 -16.13
C SER A 213 7.26 26.93 -14.73
N GLU A 214 6.96 28.13 -14.20
CA GLU A 214 7.32 28.57 -12.86
C GLU A 214 6.72 27.68 -11.77
N GLU A 215 5.41 27.43 -11.86
CA GLU A 215 4.73 26.57 -10.89
C GLU A 215 5.25 25.11 -10.98
N VAL A 216 5.55 24.62 -12.19
CA VAL A 216 6.12 23.29 -12.38
C VAL A 216 7.55 23.21 -11.84
N ALA A 217 8.39 24.22 -12.08
CA ALA A 217 9.76 24.27 -11.56
C ALA A 217 9.78 24.28 -10.03
N HIS A 218 8.91 25.06 -9.39
CA HIS A 218 8.76 25.06 -7.93
C HIS A 218 8.41 23.67 -7.39
N ASN A 219 7.47 22.96 -8.02
CA ASN A 219 7.12 21.61 -7.60
C ASN A 219 8.22 20.58 -7.89
N LEU A 220 8.95 20.72 -9.00
CA LEU A 220 10.12 19.89 -9.32
C LEU A 220 11.26 20.13 -8.34
N LEU A 221 11.48 21.37 -7.91
CA LEU A 221 12.47 21.73 -6.91
C LEU A 221 12.23 20.97 -5.60
N ASP A 222 10.99 20.97 -5.11
CA ASP A 222 10.61 20.20 -3.91
C ASP A 222 10.87 18.70 -4.07
N ILE A 223 10.60 18.14 -5.25
CA ILE A 223 10.86 16.73 -5.56
C ILE A 223 12.36 16.46 -5.55
N PHE A 224 13.15 17.32 -6.21
CA PHE A 224 14.59 17.13 -6.34
C PHE A 224 15.32 17.27 -5.00
N LEU A 225 14.84 18.14 -4.12
CA LEU A 225 15.37 18.26 -2.76
C LEU A 225 15.01 17.06 -1.88
N LEU A 226 13.92 16.34 -2.20
CA LEU A 226 13.47 15.18 -1.41
C LEU A 226 14.12 13.86 -1.86
N ILE A 227 14.17 13.59 -3.16
CA ILE A 227 14.62 12.30 -3.73
C ILE A 227 15.79 12.43 -4.70
N GLY A 228 16.34 13.63 -4.88
CA GLY A 228 17.39 13.93 -5.85
C GLY A 228 16.85 14.38 -7.21
N ALA A 229 17.70 15.01 -8.02
CA ALA A 229 17.41 15.33 -9.41
C ALA A 229 17.88 14.20 -10.35
N PRO A 230 17.16 13.93 -11.46
CA PRO A 230 17.57 12.91 -12.40
C PRO A 230 18.73 13.40 -13.30
N SER A 231 19.51 12.47 -13.85
CA SER A 231 20.52 12.81 -14.87
C SER A 231 19.88 13.31 -16.18
N ILE A 232 18.69 12.80 -16.50
CA ILE A 232 17.89 13.22 -17.65
C ILE A 232 16.46 13.50 -17.16
N LEU A 233 15.98 14.72 -17.36
CA LEU A 233 14.58 15.06 -17.15
C LEU A 233 13.91 15.31 -18.51
N GLN A 234 12.85 14.56 -18.79
CA GLN A 234 12.09 14.69 -20.03
C GLN A 234 10.73 15.37 -19.80
N SER A 235 10.33 16.27 -20.70
CA SER A 235 8.99 16.89 -20.72
C SER A 235 8.38 16.90 -22.12
N GLU A 236 7.05 16.78 -22.20
CA GLU A 236 6.29 16.83 -23.45
C GLU A 236 5.63 18.19 -23.73
N ASN A 237 5.67 19.14 -22.79
CA ASN A 237 4.94 20.42 -22.87
C ASN A 237 5.58 21.49 -23.78
N GLY A 238 6.48 21.10 -24.68
CA GLY A 238 7.08 21.98 -25.68
C GLY A 238 8.40 22.64 -25.28
N ARG A 239 9.12 23.16 -26.29
CA ARG A 239 10.48 23.69 -26.12
C ARG A 239 10.55 24.89 -25.18
N GLU A 240 9.58 25.79 -25.27
CA GLU A 240 9.54 27.01 -24.46
C GLU A 240 9.38 26.69 -22.97
N PHE A 241 8.50 25.73 -22.66
CA PHE A 241 8.34 25.21 -21.31
C PHE A 241 9.65 24.65 -20.75
N VAL A 242 10.34 23.80 -21.53
CA VAL A 242 11.63 23.22 -21.11
C VAL A 242 12.72 24.27 -20.96
N ASN A 243 12.77 25.27 -21.84
CA ASN A 243 13.75 26.37 -21.71
C ASN A 243 13.53 27.20 -20.44
N SER A 244 12.28 27.43 -20.05
CA SER A 244 11.96 28.08 -18.78
C SER A 244 12.39 27.23 -17.59
N LEU A 245 12.04 25.92 -17.58
CA LEU A 245 12.49 25.00 -16.53
C LEU A 245 14.02 24.95 -16.41
N ILE A 246 14.73 24.94 -17.54
CA ILE A 246 16.19 25.02 -17.58
C ILE A 246 16.66 26.29 -16.90
N THR A 247 16.07 27.43 -17.24
CA THR A 247 16.46 28.73 -16.68
C THR A 247 16.28 28.74 -15.15
N GLU A 248 15.22 28.11 -14.65
CA GLU A 248 14.86 28.10 -13.24
C GLU A 248 15.64 27.09 -12.40
N LEU A 249 15.96 25.89 -12.95
CA LEU A 249 16.54 24.79 -12.17
C LEU A 249 18.03 24.51 -12.44
N LYS A 250 18.57 24.93 -13.60
CA LYS A 250 19.92 24.52 -14.04
C LYS A 250 21.04 25.11 -13.19
N CYS A 251 20.80 26.22 -12.48
CA CYS A 251 21.77 26.77 -11.53
C CYS A 251 22.02 25.82 -10.34
N LEU A 252 21.00 25.07 -9.92
CA LEU A 252 21.10 24.13 -8.79
C LEU A 252 21.56 22.73 -9.24
N TRP A 253 21.17 22.30 -10.44
CA TRP A 253 21.56 21.01 -11.03
C TRP A 253 22.14 21.18 -12.44
N PRO A 254 23.40 21.61 -12.57
CA PRO A 254 24.03 21.82 -13.87
C PRO A 254 24.21 20.53 -14.68
N GLU A 255 24.27 19.39 -13.99
CA GLU A 255 24.46 18.06 -14.59
C GLU A 255 23.15 17.44 -15.11
N THR A 256 21.98 17.98 -14.73
CA THR A 256 20.69 17.48 -15.20
C THR A 256 20.45 17.92 -16.65
N ASN A 257 20.26 16.93 -17.52
CA ASN A 257 19.95 17.15 -18.92
C ASN A 257 18.44 17.23 -19.14
N PHE A 258 17.95 18.43 -19.39
CA PHE A 258 16.55 18.67 -19.73
C PHE A 258 16.31 18.41 -21.21
N ILE A 259 15.38 17.50 -21.52
CA ILE A 259 15.04 17.10 -22.88
C ILE A 259 13.58 17.44 -23.15
N ASN A 260 13.34 18.16 -24.25
CA ASN A 260 12.00 18.40 -24.75
C ASN A 260 11.59 17.36 -25.80
N GLY A 261 10.33 16.94 -25.72
CA GLY A 261 9.62 16.19 -26.75
C GLY A 261 9.25 14.77 -26.33
N ARG A 262 8.40 14.15 -27.14
CA ARG A 262 8.00 12.75 -26.98
C ARG A 262 9.21 11.84 -26.92
N SER A 263 9.09 10.79 -26.12
CA SER A 263 10.15 9.79 -26.05
C SER A 263 10.34 9.16 -27.43
N ARG A 264 11.57 9.21 -27.95
CA ARG A 264 11.95 8.44 -29.16
C ARG A 264 11.87 6.93 -28.96
N HIS A 265 11.67 6.50 -27.71
CA HIS A 265 11.30 5.14 -27.37
C HIS A 265 9.80 5.06 -27.15
N PRO A 266 9.04 4.42 -28.05
CA PRO A 266 7.59 4.24 -27.90
C PRO A 266 7.19 3.61 -26.57
N GLN A 267 8.11 2.85 -25.95
CA GLN A 267 7.87 2.18 -24.68
C GLN A 267 7.71 3.13 -23.50
N SER A 268 8.66 4.04 -23.28
CA SER A 268 8.53 5.05 -22.21
C SER A 268 7.31 5.95 -22.41
N GLN A 269 6.97 6.24 -23.66
CA GLN A 269 5.79 7.05 -23.97
C GLN A 269 4.50 6.35 -23.51
N VAL A 270 4.36 5.08 -23.91
CA VAL A 270 3.19 4.27 -23.54
C VAL A 270 3.10 4.07 -22.03
N GLU A 271 4.23 3.94 -21.33
CA GLU A 271 4.24 3.82 -19.88
C GLU A 271 3.68 5.06 -19.17
N VAL A 272 4.05 6.27 -19.62
CA VAL A 272 3.53 7.51 -19.02
C VAL A 272 2.06 7.72 -19.38
N GLU A 273 1.66 7.45 -20.61
CA GLU A 273 0.24 7.49 -21.01
C GLU A 273 -0.61 6.52 -20.16
N GLN A 274 -0.12 5.31 -19.92
CA GLN A 274 -0.76 4.35 -19.03
C GLN A 274 -0.80 4.85 -17.58
N LEU A 275 0.25 5.50 -17.10
CA LEU A 275 0.27 6.08 -15.75
C LEU A 275 -0.77 7.19 -15.62
N ASN A 276 -0.94 8.03 -16.64
CA ASN A 276 -1.95 9.09 -16.65
C ASN A 276 -3.37 8.53 -16.52
N ASP A 277 -3.67 7.47 -17.27
CA ASP A 277 -4.94 6.77 -17.19
C ASP A 277 -5.16 6.13 -15.81
N VAL A 278 -4.11 5.51 -15.25
CA VAL A 278 -4.15 4.94 -13.89
C VAL A 278 -4.41 6.03 -12.83
N VAL A 279 -3.78 7.19 -12.94
CA VAL A 279 -3.97 8.32 -12.01
C VAL A 279 -5.42 8.83 -12.11
N LYS A 280 -5.92 9.09 -13.32
CA LYS A 280 -7.32 9.52 -13.54
C LYS A 280 -8.32 8.53 -12.98
N GLU A 281 -8.09 7.25 -13.23
CA GLU A 281 -8.97 6.18 -12.75
C GLU A 281 -8.98 6.11 -11.22
N LYS A 282 -7.80 6.08 -10.60
CA LYS A 282 -7.68 5.98 -9.13
C LYS A 282 -8.25 7.22 -8.43
N LEU A 283 -8.10 8.41 -9.01
CA LEU A 283 -8.74 9.62 -8.51
C LEU A 283 -10.25 9.51 -8.57
N ALA A 284 -10.82 9.06 -9.70
CA ALA A 284 -12.27 8.88 -9.85
C ALA A 284 -12.84 7.86 -8.86
N ILE A 285 -12.10 6.79 -8.56
CA ILE A 285 -12.47 5.81 -7.54
C ILE A 285 -12.36 6.43 -6.15
N TRP A 286 -11.26 7.13 -5.84
CA TRP A 286 -11.08 7.78 -4.54
C TRP A 286 -12.19 8.79 -4.24
N MET A 287 -12.57 9.62 -5.23
CA MET A 287 -13.65 10.60 -5.09
C MET A 287 -15.00 9.92 -4.76
N ARG A 288 -15.31 8.78 -5.40
CA ARG A 288 -16.53 8.01 -5.13
C ARG A 288 -16.49 7.30 -3.78
N ASP A 289 -15.38 6.66 -3.43
CA ASP A 289 -15.20 5.96 -2.15
C ASP A 289 -15.29 6.91 -0.95
N ASN A 290 -14.93 8.19 -1.13
CA ASN A 290 -14.90 9.20 -0.07
C ASN A 290 -16.03 10.24 -0.17
N ASP A 291 -16.95 10.10 -1.14
CA ASP A 291 -18.01 11.06 -1.44
C ASP A 291 -17.51 12.52 -1.44
N SER A 292 -16.42 12.76 -2.18
CA SER A 292 -15.66 14.01 -2.13
C SER A 292 -15.16 14.42 -3.50
N ASP A 293 -15.33 15.68 -3.82
CA ASP A 293 -14.83 16.35 -5.03
C ASP A 293 -13.42 16.94 -4.85
N ARG A 294 -12.86 16.87 -3.63
CA ARG A 294 -11.53 17.39 -3.29
C ARG A 294 -10.40 16.50 -3.82
N TRP A 295 -10.32 16.36 -5.13
CA TRP A 295 -9.32 15.50 -5.78
C TRP A 295 -7.88 15.95 -5.53
N SER A 296 -7.63 17.22 -5.20
CA SER A 296 -6.28 17.69 -4.85
C SER A 296 -5.77 17.04 -3.55
N LEU A 297 -6.67 16.78 -2.60
CA LEU A 297 -6.39 15.98 -1.40
C LEU A 297 -6.29 14.50 -1.77
N GLY A 298 -7.23 14.00 -2.58
CA GLY A 298 -7.24 12.63 -3.08
C GLY A 298 -5.95 12.22 -3.79
N LEU A 299 -5.30 13.16 -4.48
CA LEU A 299 -4.06 12.96 -5.21
C LEU A 299 -2.93 12.44 -4.33
N LYS A 300 -2.85 12.89 -3.08
CA LYS A 300 -1.84 12.42 -2.10
C LYS A 300 -2.04 10.94 -1.79
N PHE A 301 -3.29 10.50 -1.64
CA PHE A 301 -3.64 9.09 -1.41
C PHE A 301 -3.42 8.24 -2.66
N VAL A 302 -3.75 8.75 -3.84
CA VAL A 302 -3.51 8.05 -5.11
C VAL A 302 -2.01 7.87 -5.36
N GLN A 303 -1.20 8.90 -5.12
CA GLN A 303 0.26 8.79 -5.18
C GLN A 303 0.77 7.68 -4.26
N TRP A 304 0.32 7.67 -3.01
CA TRP A 304 0.67 6.63 -2.04
C TRP A 304 0.29 5.25 -2.56
N GLN A 305 -0.96 5.06 -2.99
CA GLN A 305 -1.48 3.80 -3.51
C GLN A 305 -0.67 3.27 -4.70
N ILE A 306 -0.26 4.15 -5.62
CA ILE A 306 0.58 3.76 -6.77
C ILE A 306 1.95 3.29 -6.27
N ASN A 307 2.60 4.08 -5.41
CA ASN A 307 3.97 3.80 -4.97
C ASN A 307 4.10 2.57 -4.05
N ILE A 308 3.07 2.19 -3.29
CA ILE A 308 3.12 0.99 -2.45
C ILE A 308 2.65 -0.28 -3.17
N SER A 309 1.96 -0.12 -4.31
CA SER A 309 1.43 -1.24 -5.09
C SER A 309 2.54 -1.91 -5.88
N VAL A 310 2.56 -3.24 -5.87
CA VAL A 310 3.50 -4.01 -6.72
C VAL A 310 3.28 -3.67 -8.18
N ASP A 311 4.35 -3.26 -8.86
CA ASP A 311 4.34 -3.02 -10.28
C ASP A 311 4.45 -4.34 -11.07
N ALA A 312 3.76 -4.39 -12.22
CA ALA A 312 3.68 -5.60 -13.02
C ALA A 312 5.00 -5.92 -13.72
N THR A 313 5.81 -4.91 -14.04
CA THR A 313 7.10 -5.06 -14.71
C THR A 313 8.18 -5.39 -13.69
N THR A 314 8.36 -4.56 -12.67
CA THR A 314 9.47 -4.69 -11.71
C THR A 314 9.25 -5.80 -10.69
N LYS A 315 8.00 -6.26 -10.52
CA LYS A 315 7.57 -7.24 -9.50
C LYS A 315 7.79 -6.76 -8.05
N GLN A 316 8.17 -5.51 -7.87
CA GLN A 316 8.37 -4.84 -6.59
C GLN A 316 7.51 -3.56 -6.53
N SER A 317 7.31 -3.01 -5.34
CA SER A 317 6.64 -1.72 -5.22
C SER A 317 7.62 -0.59 -5.61
N PRO A 318 7.15 0.48 -6.27
CA PRO A 318 8.01 1.62 -6.56
C PRO A 318 8.68 2.24 -5.33
N TYR A 319 7.98 2.24 -4.19
CA TYR A 319 8.53 2.71 -2.91
C TYR A 319 9.73 1.87 -2.47
N LEU A 320 9.63 0.54 -2.53
CA LEU A 320 10.72 -0.37 -2.15
C LEU A 320 11.95 -0.16 -3.06
N LEU A 321 11.73 0.04 -4.35
CA LEU A 321 12.80 0.31 -5.30
C LEU A 321 13.48 1.66 -5.06
N MET A 322 12.71 2.70 -4.72
CA MET A 322 13.24 4.05 -4.47
C MET A 322 14.02 4.12 -3.14
N PHE A 323 13.47 3.53 -2.07
CA PHE A 323 13.99 3.74 -0.70
C PHE A 323 14.71 2.52 -0.10
N GLY A 324 14.74 1.38 -0.80
CA GLY A 324 15.37 0.14 -0.32
C GLY A 324 14.65 -0.54 0.85
N GLN A 325 13.53 0.02 1.31
CA GLN A 325 12.73 -0.51 2.42
C GLN A 325 11.23 -0.44 2.12
N GLU A 326 10.46 -1.33 2.74
CA GLU A 326 8.99 -1.28 2.67
C GLU A 326 8.46 -0.06 3.45
N PRO A 327 7.37 0.57 2.99
CA PRO A 327 6.76 1.68 3.69
C PRO A 327 6.26 1.23 5.07
N ARG A 328 6.57 2.01 6.10
CA ARG A 328 6.02 1.80 7.44
C ARG A 328 4.58 2.30 7.46
N VAL A 329 3.64 1.42 7.82
CA VAL A 329 2.21 1.75 7.86
C VAL A 329 1.72 1.65 9.30
N GLY A 330 1.49 2.79 9.94
CA GLY A 330 1.06 2.89 11.35
C GLY A 330 2.21 2.88 12.36
N MET A 331 1.90 3.18 13.63
CA MET A 331 2.88 3.27 14.74
C MET A 331 3.46 1.90 15.16
N ASN A 332 2.91 0.78 14.68
CA ASN A 332 3.39 -0.57 15.01
C ASN A 332 4.49 -1.07 14.06
N ALA A 333 5.39 -0.20 13.65
CA ALA A 333 6.56 -0.57 12.86
C ALA A 333 7.72 -0.96 13.80
N ASP A 334 7.62 -2.15 14.40
CA ASP A 334 8.66 -3.04 14.97
C ASP A 334 10.01 -2.49 15.53
N LEU A 335 10.13 -1.20 15.85
CA LEU A 335 11.35 -0.60 16.41
C LEU A 335 11.26 -0.30 17.90
N ILE A 336 10.06 -0.29 18.46
CA ILE A 336 9.84 -0.08 19.89
C ILE A 336 9.41 -1.43 20.49
N PRO A 337 10.18 -2.01 21.43
CA PRO A 337 9.75 -3.14 22.23
C PRO A 337 8.34 -2.88 22.79
N LYS A 338 7.44 -3.85 22.63
CA LYS A 338 6.01 -3.70 22.96
C LYS A 338 5.75 -3.33 24.43
N SER A 339 6.72 -3.56 25.32
CA SER A 339 6.69 -3.13 26.72
C SER A 339 6.66 -1.60 26.89
N LEU A 340 7.13 -0.83 25.90
CA LEU A 340 7.25 0.62 25.98
C LEU A 340 6.05 1.37 25.36
N VAL A 341 5.15 0.67 24.65
CA VAL A 341 4.04 1.30 23.88
C VAL A 341 2.96 1.94 24.78
N ASN A 342 2.91 1.59 26.06
CA ASN A 342 1.86 2.04 27.01
C ASN A 342 2.39 2.91 28.15
N ALA A 343 3.64 3.37 28.11
CA ALA A 343 4.21 4.29 29.10
C ALA A 343 4.67 5.60 28.43
N PRO A 344 4.70 6.74 29.14
CA PRO A 344 5.43 7.91 28.66
C PRO A 344 6.91 7.52 28.56
N ILE A 345 7.41 7.32 27.34
CA ILE A 345 8.80 6.95 27.07
C ILE A 345 9.64 8.22 27.19
N MET A 346 10.61 8.23 28.12
CA MET A 346 11.67 9.23 28.13
C MET A 346 12.81 8.75 27.22
N GLU A 347 13.60 9.67 26.65
CA GLU A 347 14.71 9.33 25.74
C GLU A 347 15.75 8.38 26.39
N GLU A 348 15.82 8.44 27.72
CA GLU A 348 16.63 7.60 28.60
C GLU A 348 16.22 6.11 28.58
N ASP A 349 14.95 5.81 28.26
CA ASP A 349 14.41 4.43 28.23
C ASP A 349 14.69 3.71 26.90
N LEU A 350 15.26 4.40 25.91
CA LEU A 350 15.54 3.89 24.56
C LEU A 350 16.96 3.32 24.41
N HIS A 351 17.65 2.98 25.50
CA HIS A 351 19.01 2.44 25.44
C HIS A 351 19.04 1.06 24.77
N CYS A 352 19.64 1.01 23.59
CA CYS A 352 20.09 -0.22 22.94
C CYS A 352 21.46 -0.58 23.52
N ASP A 353 21.59 -1.67 24.26
CA ASP A 353 22.90 -2.24 24.57
C ASP A 353 23.51 -2.76 23.26
N ASP A 354 24.69 -2.25 22.88
CA ASP A 354 25.37 -2.54 21.61
C ASP A 354 25.95 -3.98 21.51
N ASP A 355 25.77 -4.82 22.53
CA ASP A 355 26.43 -6.14 22.61
C ASP A 355 25.44 -7.30 22.77
N GLY A 356 24.49 -7.44 21.84
CA GLY A 356 23.93 -8.73 21.36
C GLY A 356 23.60 -9.86 22.34
N SER A 357 23.40 -9.60 23.63
CA SER A 357 23.15 -10.61 24.67
C SER A 357 22.16 -10.05 25.69
N CYS A 358 20.99 -10.67 25.77
CA CYS A 358 19.98 -10.33 26.78
C CYS A 358 20.20 -11.18 28.02
N GLU A 359 20.70 -10.60 29.11
CA GLU A 359 20.51 -11.16 30.46
C GLU A 359 19.43 -10.35 31.19
N GLU A 360 18.42 -11.05 31.72
CA GLU A 360 17.41 -10.48 32.60
C GLU A 360 18.08 -10.04 33.92
N ARG A 361 18.22 -8.74 34.15
CA ARG A 361 18.51 -8.23 35.50
C ARG A 361 17.24 -8.32 36.34
N THR A 362 17.27 -9.19 37.34
CA THR A 362 16.23 -9.25 38.37
C THR A 362 16.24 -7.95 39.20
N PRO A 363 15.08 -7.42 39.63
CA PRO A 363 15.03 -6.23 40.45
C PRO A 363 15.62 -6.55 41.82
N SER A 364 16.59 -5.73 42.26
CA SER A 364 17.09 -5.78 43.63
C SER A 364 15.96 -5.41 44.58
N ASN A 365 15.60 -6.33 45.48
CA ASN A 365 14.76 -6.03 46.63
C ASN A 365 15.52 -5.06 47.54
N GLY A 366 15.23 -3.76 47.41
CA GLY A 366 15.57 -2.75 48.39
C GLY A 366 14.79 -3.01 49.67
N MET A 367 15.47 -3.64 50.63
CA MET A 367 15.01 -3.82 52.00
C MET A 367 15.09 -2.47 52.71
N GLU A 368 13.95 -1.84 52.99
CA GLU A 368 13.85 -0.66 53.85
C GLU A 368 14.32 -1.01 55.27
N ARG A 369 15.20 -0.16 55.81
CA ARG A 369 15.36 0.13 57.22
C ARG A 369 15.26 1.63 57.42
#